data_AF-A0A6B3GV76-F1
#
_entry.id   AF-A0A6B3GV76-F1
#
_cell.length_a   1.000
_cell.length_b   1.000
_cell.length_c   1.000
_cell.angle_alpha   90.00
_cell.angle_beta   90.00
_cell.angle_gamma   90.00
#
_symmetry.space_group_name_H-M   'P 1'
#
loop_
_entity.id
_entity.type
_entity.pdbx_description
1 polymer ?
#
loop_
_entity_poly.entity_id
_entity_poly.type
_entity_poly.pdbx_seq_one_letter_code
_entity_poly.pdbx_strand_id
1 'polypeptide(L)'
;RGPRGVIARGLGRSPGDAAQNAGGSVLDLSGLARIDRVDTAAGMVRCDAGVSLERLLRVLLPLGWLPPVLPGTGRVTVGGAIGSDLPGLDHRRAGSFA
;
A
#
# COMPACT_ATOMS: atom_id res chain seq x y z
N ARG A 1 12.82 1.76 20.46
CA ARG A 1 11.36 1.95 20.55
C ARG A 1 11.12 3.05 21.58
N GLY A 2 10.39 4.11 21.23
CA GLY A 2 10.07 5.19 22.17
C GLY A 2 9.03 4.75 23.21
N PRO A 3 8.91 5.44 24.35
CA PRO A 3 7.98 5.08 25.42
C PRO A 3 6.50 5.22 25.02
N ARG A 4 6.19 5.90 23.90
CA ARG A 4 4.82 6.16 23.42
C ARG A 4 4.37 5.25 22.26
N GLY A 5 4.92 4.04 22.20
CA GLY A 5 4.53 3.05 21.19
C GLY A 5 5.11 3.31 19.79
N VAL A 6 4.53 2.65 18.79
CA VAL A 6 5.03 2.67 17.40
C VAL A 6 3.88 2.69 16.39
N ILE A 7 4.04 3.45 15.31
CA ILE A 7 3.13 3.47 14.15
C ILE A 7 3.94 3.18 12.87
N ALA A 8 3.34 2.46 11.93
CA ALA A 8 3.89 2.32 10.59
C ALA A 8 3.63 3.59 9.75
N ARG A 9 4.56 3.93 8.86
CA ARG A 9 4.40 4.99 7.87
C ARG A 9 4.81 4.50 6.49
N GLY A 10 3.87 4.59 5.54
CA GLY A 10 4.16 4.43 4.11
C GLY A 10 4.68 5.74 3.50
N LEU A 11 4.19 6.09 2.30
CA LEU A 11 4.61 7.32 1.59
C LEU A 11 4.07 8.64 2.18
N GLY A 12 3.44 8.61 3.37
CA GLY A 12 2.97 9.80 4.06
C GLY A 12 1.88 10.58 3.32
N ARG A 13 0.96 9.89 2.65
CA ARG A 13 -0.13 10.52 1.86
C ARG A 13 -1.50 10.58 2.55
N SER A 14 -1.64 9.97 3.73
CA SER A 14 -2.85 10.20 4.53
C SER A 14 -2.96 11.69 4.84
N PRO A 15 -4.14 12.31 4.68
CA PRO A 15 -4.38 13.60 5.31
C PRO A 15 -4.30 13.44 6.83
N GLY A 16 -3.82 14.48 7.53
CA GLY A 16 -3.73 14.50 8.99
C GLY A 16 -2.56 13.73 9.60
N ASP A 17 -2.82 13.08 10.73
CA ASP A 17 -1.82 12.56 11.67
C ASP A 17 -1.80 11.03 11.81
N ALA A 18 -2.62 10.31 11.02
CA ALA A 18 -2.76 8.84 11.10
C ALA A 18 -1.43 8.06 10.97
N ALA A 19 -0.43 8.62 10.29
CA ALA A 19 0.90 8.03 10.11
C ALA A 19 2.00 8.80 10.88
N GLN A 20 1.64 9.40 12.01
CA GLN A 20 2.52 10.16 12.89
C GLN A 20 2.43 9.61 14.32
N ASN A 21 3.50 9.73 15.09
CA ASN A 21 3.51 9.39 16.51
C ASN A 21 4.43 10.35 17.25
N ALA A 22 3.90 11.52 17.63
CA ALA A 22 4.65 12.51 18.38
C ALA A 22 5.24 11.85 19.64
N GLY A 23 6.53 12.05 19.90
CA GLY A 23 7.27 11.45 21.04
C GLY A 23 7.25 9.92 21.13
N GLY A 24 6.79 9.21 20.09
CA GLY A 24 6.91 7.77 19.94
C GLY A 24 7.82 7.41 18.77
N SER A 25 7.68 6.19 18.26
CA SER A 25 8.44 5.74 17.08
C SER A 25 7.56 5.70 15.84
N VAL A 26 8.09 6.15 14.71
CA VAL A 26 7.47 6.00 13.38
C VAL A 26 8.38 5.08 12.57
N LEU A 27 7.85 3.96 12.11
CA LEU A 27 8.57 3.03 11.25
C LEU A 27 8.30 3.38 9.80
N ASP A 28 9.29 3.95 9.12
CA ASP A 28 9.24 4.15 7.67
C ASP A 28 9.36 2.78 6.97
N LEU A 29 8.27 2.35 6.36
CA LEU A 29 8.21 1.08 5.65
C LEU A 29 8.60 1.21 4.17
N SER A 30 8.86 2.41 3.64
CA SER A 30 9.20 2.61 2.23
C SER A 30 10.50 1.90 1.80
N GLY A 31 11.38 1.61 2.76
CA GLY A 31 12.56 0.76 2.55
C GLY A 31 12.26 -0.74 2.37
N LEU A 32 11.10 -1.21 2.84
CA LEU A 32 10.61 -2.58 2.66
C LEU A 32 9.70 -2.62 1.43
N ALA A 33 10.30 -2.62 0.24
CA ALA A 33 9.59 -2.48 -1.02
C ALA A 33 9.93 -3.58 -2.04
N ARG A 34 10.13 -4.82 -1.58
CA ARG A 34 10.34 -5.98 -2.46
C ARG A 34 9.01 -6.52 -2.97
N ILE A 35 8.95 -6.82 -4.25
CA ILE A 35 7.91 -7.68 -4.84
C ILE A 35 8.53 -9.07 -4.90
N ASP A 36 7.99 -10.00 -4.12
CA ASP A 36 8.56 -11.33 -3.88
C ASP A 36 8.17 -12.32 -4.99
N ARG A 37 6.88 -12.33 -5.36
CA ARG A 37 6.34 -13.22 -6.40
C ARG A 37 5.09 -12.63 -7.03
N VAL A 38 4.97 -12.80 -8.35
CA VAL A 38 3.72 -12.62 -9.09
C VAL A 38 3.31 -14.01 -9.59
N ASP A 39 2.18 -14.50 -9.11
CA ASP A 39 1.59 -15.77 -9.54
C ASP A 39 0.39 -15.47 -10.42
N THR A 40 0.60 -15.47 -11.74
CA THR A 40 -0.45 -15.19 -12.71
C THR A 40 -1.44 -16.35 -12.87
N ALA A 41 -1.06 -17.58 -12.50
CA ALA A 41 -1.98 -18.71 -12.54
C ALA A 41 -3.01 -18.61 -11.41
N ALA A 42 -2.58 -18.21 -10.21
CA ALA A 42 -3.45 -18.03 -9.07
C ALA A 42 -4.04 -16.61 -8.93
N GLY A 43 -3.54 -15.65 -9.72
CA GLY A 43 -3.90 -14.25 -9.64
C GLY A 43 -3.48 -13.56 -8.34
N MET A 44 -2.31 -13.92 -7.81
CA MET A 44 -1.82 -13.42 -6.54
C MET A 44 -0.49 -12.69 -6.69
N VAL A 45 -0.29 -11.65 -5.89
CA VAL A 45 1.00 -10.98 -5.72
C VAL A 45 1.41 -11.07 -4.26
N ARG A 46 2.64 -11.52 -4.01
CA ARG A 46 3.29 -11.44 -2.71
C ARG A 46 4.31 -10.31 -2.74
N CYS A 47 4.17 -9.34 -1.85
CA CYS A 47 5.07 -8.19 -1.77
C CYS A 47 5.12 -7.61 -0.36
N ASP A 48 6.16 -6.81 -0.10
CA ASP A 48 6.30 -6.07 1.14
C ASP A 48 5.27 -4.93 1.22
N ALA A 49 4.86 -4.59 2.44
CA ALA A 49 3.90 -3.52 2.70
C ALA A 49 4.35 -2.12 2.22
N GLY A 50 5.65 -1.89 2.03
CA GLY A 50 6.20 -0.63 1.54
C GLY A 50 6.22 -0.47 0.01
N VAL A 51 5.88 -1.51 -0.76
CA VAL A 51 5.73 -1.40 -2.22
C VAL A 51 4.69 -0.33 -2.54
N SER A 52 5.03 0.64 -3.40
CA SER A 52 4.05 1.60 -3.89
C SER A 52 3.12 0.96 -4.93
N LEU A 53 1.86 1.40 -4.99
CA LEU A 53 0.94 0.94 -6.03
C LEU A 53 1.42 1.31 -7.42
N GLU A 54 2.10 2.44 -7.57
CA GLU A 54 2.78 2.83 -8.81
C GLU A 54 3.85 1.80 -9.21
N ARG A 55 4.67 1.31 -8.26
CA ARG A 55 5.66 0.27 -8.52
C ARG A 55 5.01 -1.06 -8.83
N LEU A 56 3.95 -1.42 -8.11
CA LEU A 56 3.18 -2.63 -8.36
C LEU A 56 2.60 -2.63 -9.78
N LEU A 57 1.96 -1.52 -10.20
CA LEU A 57 1.41 -1.37 -11.54
C LEU A 57 2.48 -1.47 -12.63
N ARG A 58 3.67 -0.89 -12.44
CA ARG A 58 4.79 -1.06 -13.39
C ARG A 58 5.17 -2.52 -13.64
N VAL A 59 5.01 -3.39 -12.65
CA VAL A 59 5.29 -4.83 -12.78
C VAL A 59 4.11 -5.58 -13.36
N LEU A 60 2.88 -5.24 -12.97
CA LEU A 60 1.67 -5.97 -13.38
C LEU A 60 1.18 -5.61 -14.79
N LEU A 61 1.27 -4.34 -15.19
CA LEU A 61 0.75 -3.87 -16.48
C LEU A 61 1.36 -4.60 -17.68
N PRO A 62 2.69 -4.83 -17.77
CA PRO A 62 3.29 -5.61 -18.87
C PRO A 62 2.79 -7.06 -18.94
N LEU A 63 2.27 -7.60 -17.83
CA LEU A 63 1.69 -8.94 -17.77
C LEU A 63 0.21 -8.95 -18.17
N GLY A 64 -0.41 -7.78 -18.37
CA GLY A 64 -1.85 -7.63 -18.58
C GLY A 64 -2.68 -7.67 -17.29
N TRP A 65 -2.04 -7.46 -16.13
CA TRP A 65 -2.70 -7.56 -14.82
C TRP A 65 -2.90 -6.19 -14.16
N LEU A 66 -4.00 -6.08 -13.41
CA LEU A 66 -4.34 -4.94 -12.57
C LEU A 66 -4.75 -5.45 -11.18
N PRO A 67 -4.48 -4.70 -10.10
CA PRO A 67 -5.09 -4.96 -8.81
C PRO A 67 -6.63 -4.89 -8.90
N PRO A 68 -7.37 -5.66 -8.09
CA PRO A 68 -8.84 -5.65 -8.09
C PRO A 68 -9.41 -4.28 -7.74
N VAL A 69 -8.69 -3.51 -6.93
CA VAL A 69 -9.02 -2.14 -6.57
C VAL A 69 -7.91 -1.22 -7.06
N LEU A 70 -8.28 -0.25 -7.89
CA LEU A 70 -7.41 0.81 -8.40
C LEU A 70 -7.74 2.13 -7.70
N PRO A 71 -6.96 2.56 -6.70
CA PRO A 71 -7.12 3.88 -6.12
C PRO A 71 -6.79 4.97 -7.13
N GLY A 72 -7.33 6.17 -6.94
CA GLY A 72 -7.07 7.32 -7.82
C GLY A 72 -5.62 7.82 -7.84
N THR A 73 -4.72 7.21 -7.06
CA THR A 73 -3.29 7.56 -7.01
C THR A 73 -2.41 6.34 -6.78
N GLY A 74 -1.32 6.24 -7.54
CA GLY A 74 -0.27 5.24 -7.31
C GLY A 74 0.72 5.60 -6.20
N ARG A 75 0.67 6.83 -5.68
CA ARG A 75 1.66 7.40 -4.74
C ARG A 75 1.44 6.97 -3.29
N VAL A 76 0.85 5.80 -3.07
CA VAL A 76 0.58 5.18 -1.77
C VAL A 76 1.25 3.80 -1.71
N THR A 77 1.60 3.31 -0.52
CA THR A 77 2.12 1.94 -0.35
C THR A 77 0.98 0.93 -0.23
N VAL A 78 1.24 -0.35 -0.50
CA VAL A 78 0.29 -1.46 -0.28
C VAL A 78 -0.21 -1.45 1.16
N GLY A 79 0.68 -1.33 2.15
CA GLY A 79 0.29 -1.27 3.56
C GLY A 79 -0.50 -0.01 3.91
N GLY A 80 -0.25 1.11 3.23
CA GLY A 80 -1.06 2.33 3.38
C GLY A 80 -2.45 2.18 2.76
N ALA A 81 -2.55 1.50 1.62
CA ALA A 81 -3.81 1.23 0.96
C ALA A 81 -4.71 0.31 1.80
N ILE A 82 -4.14 -0.74 2.41
CA ILE A 82 -4.83 -1.62 3.35
C ILE A 82 -5.17 -0.88 4.65
N GLY A 83 -4.19 -0.20 5.26
CA GLY A 83 -4.36 0.44 6.57
C GLY A 83 -5.37 1.59 6.59
N SER A 84 -5.64 2.19 5.43
CA SER A 84 -6.68 3.23 5.26
C SER A 84 -7.88 2.76 4.45
N ASP A 85 -7.95 1.47 4.13
CA ASP A 85 -8.96 0.86 3.26
C ASP A 85 -9.34 1.75 2.05
N LEU A 86 -8.34 2.06 1.22
CA LEU A 86 -8.51 3.06 0.18
C LEU A 86 -9.60 2.65 -0.83
N PRO A 87 -10.57 3.54 -1.15
CA PRO A 87 -11.59 3.25 -2.13
C PRO A 87 -11.01 3.24 -3.55
N GLY A 88 -11.53 2.35 -4.38
CA GLY A 88 -11.22 2.32 -5.81
C GLY A 88 -11.97 3.39 -6.61
N LEU A 89 -11.48 3.67 -7.82
CA LEU A 89 -12.17 4.53 -8.78
C LEU A 89 -13.59 4.05 -9.13
N ASP A 90 -13.82 2.73 -9.10
CA ASP A 90 -15.14 2.10 -9.28
C ASP A 90 -15.62 1.47 -7.97
N HIS A 91 -15.63 2.24 -6.88
CA HIS A 91 -15.95 1.75 -5.53
C HIS A 91 -17.30 1.00 -5.45
N ARG A 92 -18.29 1.41 -6.24
CA ARG A 92 -19.62 0.76 -6.28
C ARG A 92 -19.56 -0.69 -6.74
N ARG A 93 -18.60 -1.06 -7.60
CA ARG A 93 -18.48 -2.42 -8.15
C ARG A 93 -17.28 -3.17 -7.60
N ALA A 94 -16.17 -2.47 -7.36
CA ALA A 94 -14.90 -3.06 -6.94
C ALA A 94 -14.65 -2.97 -5.42
N GLY A 95 -15.42 -2.15 -4.69
CA GLY A 95 -15.22 -1.95 -3.26
C GLY A 95 -13.98 -1.13 -2.92
N SER A 96 -13.40 -1.42 -1.76
CA SER A 96 -12.18 -0.82 -1.22
C SER A 96 -11.08 -1.88 -1.08
N PHE A 97 -9.89 -1.46 -0.67
CA PHE A 97 -8.69 -2.27 -0.84
C PHE A 97 -8.63 -3.52 0.06
N ALA A 98 -9.37 -3.55 1.18
CA ALA A 98 -9.38 -4.64 2.17
C ALA A 98 -10.64 -5.52 2.11
#